data_AF-A0A7V4PNY1-F1
#
_entry.id   AF-A0A7V4PNY1-F1
#
_cell.length_a   1.000
_cell.length_b   1.000
_cell.length_c   1.000
_cell.angle_alpha   90.00
_cell.angle_beta   90.00
_cell.angle_gamma   90.00
#
_symmetry.space_group_name_H-M   'P 1'
#
loop_
_entity.id
_entity.type
_entity.pdbx_description
1 polymer ?
#
loop_
_entity_poly.entity_id
_entity_poly.type
_entity_poly.pdbx_seq_one_letter_code
_entity_poly.pdbx_strand_id
1 'polypeptide(L)'
;MFTLRQSRAAYVWYRERNETAAETFLAELDRAVELISEGPMRWPTYIHGTRRFLLRRFPFSVVYRQLGEAVQVVAVAHARRKPGYWKAR
;
A
#
# COMPACT_ATOMS: atom_id res chain seq x y z
N MET A 1 -0.19 0.83 18.86
CA MET A 1 -1.19 1.85 18.48
C MET A 1 -1.03 2.16 16.99
N PHE A 2 -1.85 1.54 16.13
CA PHE A 2 -1.77 1.67 14.66
C PHE A 2 -2.31 3.05 14.23
N THR A 3 -1.43 3.98 13.86
CA THR A 3 -1.86 5.30 13.35
C THR A 3 -2.24 5.21 11.87
N LEU A 4 -3.44 4.69 11.59
CA LEU A 4 -4.11 4.75 10.29
C LEU A 4 -4.59 6.19 10.02
N ARG A 5 -3.69 7.13 9.70
CA ARG A 5 -4.11 8.51 9.37
C ARG A 5 -4.15 8.85 7.89
N GLN A 6 -3.71 8.01 6.94
CA GLN A 6 -3.77 8.42 5.53
C GLN A 6 -4.02 7.25 4.59
N SER A 7 -5.24 7.13 4.06
CA SER A 7 -5.56 6.70 2.67
C SER A 7 -7.05 6.41 2.44
N ARG A 8 -7.96 7.26 2.96
CA ARG A 8 -9.40 7.19 2.64
C ARG A 8 -9.68 7.34 1.13
N ALA A 9 -8.82 8.05 0.39
CA ALA A 9 -8.99 8.31 -1.04
C ALA A 9 -8.69 7.10 -1.95
N ALA A 10 -7.72 6.24 -1.59
CA ALA A 10 -7.39 5.05 -2.38
C ALA A 10 -8.50 3.99 -2.29
N TYR A 11 -9.15 3.89 -1.12
CA TYR A 11 -10.28 3.00 -0.87
C TYR A 11 -11.52 3.38 -1.70
N VAL A 12 -11.82 4.68 -1.83
CA VAL A 12 -13.00 5.17 -2.56
C VAL A 12 -12.88 4.95 -4.08
N TRP A 13 -11.69 5.10 -4.67
CA TRP A 13 -11.48 4.91 -6.11
C TRP A 13 -11.72 3.47 -6.58
N TYR A 14 -11.48 2.48 -5.71
CA TYR A 14 -11.72 1.06 -6.02
C TYR A 14 -13.20 0.67 -5.90
N ARG A 15 -13.96 1.33 -5.02
CA ARG A 15 -15.36 0.97 -4.73
C ARG A 15 -16.33 1.20 -5.89
N GLU A 16 -16.00 2.07 -6.85
CA GLU A 16 -16.97 2.51 -7.87
C GLU A 16 -16.93 1.71 -9.19
N ARG A 17 -16.00 0.77 -9.40
CA ARG A 17 -15.72 0.27 -10.77
C ARG A 17 -15.86 -1.23 -11.01
N ASN A 18 -15.71 -2.08 -10.00
CA ASN A 18 -16.00 -3.54 -10.05
C ASN A 18 -15.87 -4.15 -8.64
N GLU A 19 -16.99 -4.53 -8.02
CA GLU A 19 -17.08 -4.93 -6.60
C GLU A 19 -16.19 -6.14 -6.27
N THR A 20 -16.26 -7.21 -7.07
CA THR A 20 -15.48 -8.44 -6.84
C THR A 20 -13.97 -8.24 -7.01
N ALA A 21 -13.56 -7.43 -7.98
CA ALA A 21 -12.15 -7.09 -8.16
C ALA A 21 -11.63 -6.17 -7.04
N ALA A 22 -12.50 -5.29 -6.50
CA ALA A 22 -12.18 -4.43 -5.38
C ALA A 22 -12.02 -5.23 -4.08
N GLU A 23 -12.90 -6.19 -3.80
CA GLU A 23 -12.77 -7.10 -2.65
C GLU A 23 -11.48 -7.92 -2.70
N THR A 24 -11.17 -8.49 -3.87
CA THR A 24 -9.94 -9.26 -4.06
C THR A 24 -8.69 -8.38 -3.88
N PHE A 25 -8.74 -7.13 -4.33
CA PHE A 25 -7.66 -6.17 -4.13
C PHE A 25 -7.49 -5.80 -2.66
N LEU A 26 -8.58 -5.55 -1.93
CA LEU A 26 -8.54 -5.25 -0.50
C LEU A 26 -7.97 -6.42 0.30
N ALA A 27 -8.40 -7.65 0.03
CA ALA A 27 -7.86 -8.84 0.69
C ALA A 27 -6.35 -9.02 0.44
N GLU A 28 -5.87 -8.77 -0.78
CA GLU A 28 -4.44 -8.79 -1.09
C GLU A 28 -3.67 -7.65 -0.39
N LEU A 29 -4.27 -6.48 -0.27
CA LEU A 29 -3.68 -5.34 0.43
C LEU A 29 -3.59 -5.60 1.94
N ASP A 30 -4.64 -6.12 2.56
CA ASP A 30 -4.67 -6.46 3.98
C ASP A 30 -3.59 -7.51 4.30
N ARG A 31 -3.52 -8.57 3.49
CA ARG A 31 -2.46 -9.58 3.59
C ARG A 31 -1.06 -8.98 3.46
N ALA A 32 -0.88 -8.02 2.56
CA ALA A 32 0.40 -7.32 2.42
C ALA A 32 0.75 -6.52 3.67
N VAL A 33 -0.23 -5.83 4.28
CA VAL A 33 -0.03 -5.06 5.52
C VAL A 33 0.29 -5.98 6.70
N GLU A 34 -0.37 -7.12 6.84
CA GLU A 34 -0.05 -8.13 7.86
C GLU A 34 1.39 -8.61 7.72
N LEU A 35 1.78 -9.05 6.52
CA LEU A 35 3.15 -9.49 6.25
C LEU A 35 4.16 -8.39 6.58
N ILE A 36 3.92 -7.16 6.12
CA ILE A 36 4.79 -6.03 6.42
C ILE A 36 4.92 -5.82 7.93
N SER A 37 3.82 -5.93 8.68
CA SER A 37 3.80 -5.72 10.13
C SER A 37 4.56 -6.79 10.90
N GLU A 38 4.46 -8.06 10.46
CA GLU A 38 5.20 -9.19 11.05
C GLU A 38 6.72 -9.11 10.86
N GLY A 39 7.22 -8.33 9.89
CA GLY A 39 8.65 -8.26 9.64
C GLY A 39 9.05 -7.10 8.74
N PRO A 40 8.89 -5.84 9.19
CA PRO A 40 9.04 -4.66 8.35
C PRO A 40 10.42 -4.50 7.70
N MET A 41 11.43 -5.22 8.18
CA MET A 41 12.79 -5.20 7.62
C MET A 41 13.02 -6.23 6.51
N ARG A 42 12.07 -7.16 6.27
CA ARG A 42 12.22 -8.27 5.31
C ARG A 42 12.24 -7.82 3.85
N TRP A 43 11.59 -6.70 3.53
CA TRP A 43 11.46 -6.25 2.14
C TRP A 43 12.54 -5.26 1.76
N PRO A 44 12.96 -5.22 0.48
CA PRO A 44 14.03 -4.33 0.03
C PRO A 44 13.78 -2.86 0.36
N THR A 45 14.86 -2.14 0.67
CA THR A 45 14.84 -0.69 0.76
C THR A 45 14.47 -0.06 -0.57
N TYR A 46 13.86 1.11 -0.49
CA TYR A 46 13.43 1.94 -1.60
C TYR A 46 13.86 3.38 -1.33
N ILE A 47 13.37 4.34 -2.10
CA ILE A 47 13.80 5.74 -2.00
C ILE A 47 13.48 6.35 -0.63
N HIS A 48 14.29 7.32 -0.18
CA HIS A 48 14.06 8.11 1.04
C HIS A 48 13.85 7.29 2.32
N GLY A 49 14.57 6.17 2.49
CA GLY A 49 14.47 5.34 3.68
C GLY A 49 13.14 4.58 3.80
N THR A 50 12.40 4.47 2.70
CA THR A 50 11.21 3.61 2.62
C THR A 50 11.60 2.19 2.20
N ARG A 51 10.64 1.29 2.25
CA ARG A 51 10.68 -0.08 1.74
C ARG A 51 9.48 -0.30 0.84
N ARG A 52 9.60 -1.25 -0.09
CA ARG A 52 8.56 -1.52 -1.09
C ARG A 52 8.18 -3.00 -1.10
N PHE A 53 6.89 -3.26 -0.93
CA PHE A 53 6.26 -4.57 -1.10
C PHE A 53 5.49 -4.57 -2.43
N LEU A 54 5.63 -5.59 -3.26
CA LEU A 54 4.84 -5.75 -4.48
C LEU A 54 3.66 -6.70 -4.21
N LEU A 55 2.44 -6.28 -4.55
CA LEU A 55 1.29 -7.18 -4.51
C LEU A 55 1.46 -8.26 -5.57
N ARG A 56 1.09 -9.50 -5.25
CA ARG A 56 1.33 -10.65 -6.14
C ARG A 56 0.33 -10.68 -7.28
N ARG A 57 -0.94 -10.39 -7.01
CA ARG A 57 -2.04 -10.53 -7.99
C ARG A 57 -2.33 -9.24 -8.76
N PHE A 58 -1.82 -8.11 -8.28
CA PHE A 58 -2.11 -6.81 -8.86
C PHE A 58 -0.81 -6.06 -9.13
N PRO A 59 -0.74 -5.25 -10.21
CA PRO A 59 0.42 -4.43 -10.53
C PRO A 59 0.50 -3.21 -9.59
N PHE A 60 0.48 -3.44 -8.27
CA PHE A 60 0.52 -2.45 -7.22
C PHE A 60 1.65 -2.75 -6.23
N SER A 61 2.13 -1.70 -5.58
CA SER A 61 3.16 -1.78 -4.58
C SER A 61 2.79 -0.96 -3.35
N VAL A 62 3.01 -1.53 -2.16
CA VAL A 62 2.89 -0.83 -0.88
C VAL A 62 4.27 -0.27 -0.53
N VAL A 63 4.37 1.04 -0.47
CA VAL A 63 5.55 1.77 0.00
C VAL A 63 5.32 2.12 1.45
N TYR A 64 6.24 1.73 2.32
CA TYR A 64 6.12 1.93 3.77
C TYR A 64 7.48 2.25 4.39
N ARG A 65 7.50 2.64 5.66
CA ARG A 65 8.72 2.75 6.46
C ARG A 65 8.46 2.30 7.88
N GLN A 66 9.49 1.82 8.55
CA GLN A 66 9.44 1.49 9.97
C GLN A 66 9.70 2.74 10.80
N LEU A 67 8.89 2.97 11.84
CA LEU A 67 9.02 4.03 12.83
C LEU A 67 9.00 3.40 14.22
N GLY A 68 10.19 3.04 14.74
CA GLY A 68 10.29 2.27 15.98
C GLY A 68 9.59 0.92 15.84
N GLU A 69 8.60 0.67 16.69
CA GLU A 69 7.78 -0.55 16.68
C GLU A 69 6.57 -0.49 15.74
N ALA A 70 6.35 0.65 15.07
CA ALA A 70 5.24 0.84 14.16
C ALA A 70 5.68 0.80 12.69
N VAL A 71 4.76 0.41 11.82
CA VAL A 71 4.88 0.55 10.37
C VAL A 71 4.01 1.71 9.91
N GLN A 72 4.60 2.62 9.14
CA GLN A 72 3.85 3.64 8.42
C GLN A 72 3.80 3.30 6.94
N VAL A 73 2.59 3.03 6.43
CA VAL A 73 2.35 2.97 4.99
C VAL A 73 2.35 4.40 4.43
N VAL A 74 3.23 4.66 3.48
CA VAL A 74 3.42 5.97 2.84
C VAL A 74 2.57 6.10 1.60
N ALA A 75 2.48 5.03 0.79
CA ALA A 75 1.68 5.02 -0.43
C ALA A 75 1.34 3.59 -0.88
N VAL A 76 0.21 3.44 -1.57
CA VAL A 76 -0.07 2.27 -2.41
C VAL A 76 -0.06 2.75 -3.86
N ALA A 77 0.93 2.31 -4.64
CA ALA A 77 1.22 2.83 -5.97
C ALA A 77 1.09 1.74 -7.04
N HIS A 78 0.49 2.08 -8.18
CA HIS A 78 0.40 1.17 -9.33
C HIS A 78 1.76 1.11 -10.05
N ALA A 79 2.36 -0.08 -10.14
CA ALA A 79 3.73 -0.31 -10.65
C ALA A 79 3.94 0.18 -12.10
N ARG A 80 2.91 0.18 -12.94
CA ARG A 80 2.96 0.66 -14.33
C ARG A 80 2.47 2.11 -14.58
N ARG A 81 1.97 2.83 -13.56
CA ARG A 81 1.49 4.22 -13.73
C ARG A 81 2.37 5.17 -12.93
N LYS A 82 2.89 6.21 -13.61
CA LYS A 82 3.80 7.19 -12.99
C LYS A 82 3.17 7.79 -11.71
N PRO A 83 3.96 7.96 -10.63
CA PRO A 83 3.52 8.65 -9.42
C PRO A 83 3.15 10.10 -9.77
N GLY A 84 1.89 10.48 -9.57
CA GLY A 84 1.42 11.83 -9.93
C GLY A 84 -0.09 11.94 -10.17
N TYR A 85 -0.78 10.83 -10.45
CA TYR A 85 -2.22 10.86 -10.71
C TYR A 85 -3.06 11.20 -9.46
N TRP A 86 -2.54 10.97 -8.25
CA TRP A 86 -3.26 11.24 -6.99
C TRP A 86 -3.36 12.73 -6.61
N LYS A 87 -2.63 13.62 -7.30
CA LYS A 87 -2.66 15.08 -7.05
C LYS A 87 -3.66 15.83 -7.93
N ALA A 88 -4.40 15.15 -8.80
CA ALA A 88 -5.36 15.78 -9.70
C ALA A 88 -6.76 15.16 -9.58
N ARG A 89 -7.40 15.35 -8.43
CA ARG A 89 -8.79 15.82 -8.33
C ARG A 89 -9.21 16.00 -6.87
#